data_AF-A0A422M312-F1
#
_entry.id   AF-A0A422M312-F1
#
_cell.length_a   1.000
_cell.length_b   1.000
_cell.length_c   1.000
_cell.angle_alpha   90.00
_cell.angle_beta   90.00
_cell.angle_gamma   90.00
#
_symmetry.space_group_name_H-M   'P 1'
#
loop_
_entity.id
_entity.type
_entity.pdbx_description
1 polymer ?
#
loop_
_entity_poly.entity_id
_entity_poly.type
_entity_poly.pdbx_seq_one_letter_code
_entity_poly.pdbx_strand_id
1 'polypeptide(L)'
;MKKTKSIELDNGSFIKIMSRPHKVTISIYPISEITVELYAHAKAKIAGKAEEYLKAVQEAADNAWPNIKPKVADSWGADYAEMYDTKRDVNYEIGGLRTIVQICGYPEDDQANYDFNKRRMQSYLFDLMEARDKVAEK
;
A
#
# COMPACT_ATOMS: atom_id res chain seq x y z
N MET A 1 -16.93 11.29 4.45
CA MET A 1 -17.61 10.02 4.12
C MET A 1 -16.56 8.94 3.86
N LYS A 2 -16.77 7.71 4.35
CA LYS A 2 -15.85 6.58 4.10
C LYS A 2 -16.01 6.11 2.65
N LYS A 3 -14.90 5.96 1.92
CA LYS A 3 -14.88 5.38 0.57
C LYS A 3 -13.94 4.18 0.54
N THR A 4 -14.28 3.17 -0.24
CA THR A 4 -13.51 1.92 -0.34
C THR A 4 -13.43 1.48 -1.78
N LYS A 5 -12.27 0.97 -2.20
CA LYS A 5 -12.05 0.32 -3.49
C LYS A 5 -11.30 -0.98 -3.26
N SER A 6 -11.67 -2.03 -3.99
CA SER A 6 -11.01 -3.33 -3.93
C SER A 6 -10.40 -3.65 -5.27
N ILE A 7 -9.19 -4.22 -5.26
CA ILE A 7 -8.46 -4.70 -6.43
C ILE A 7 -8.11 -6.15 -6.17
N GLU A 8 -8.72 -7.06 -6.92
CA GLU A 8 -8.38 -8.47 -6.89
C GLU A 8 -6.98 -8.69 -7.47
N LEU A 9 -6.20 -9.60 -6.88
CA LEU A 9 -4.88 -10.00 -7.35
C LEU A 9 -4.94 -11.44 -7.87
N ASP A 10 -3.84 -11.88 -8.46
CA ASP A 10 -3.68 -13.28 -8.84
C ASP A 10 -3.81 -14.20 -7.62
N ASN A 11 -4.32 -15.41 -7.83
CA ASN A 11 -4.56 -16.41 -6.78
C ASN A 11 -5.53 -15.90 -5.70
N GLY A 12 -6.52 -15.09 -6.11
CA GLY A 12 -7.68 -14.58 -5.36
C GLY A 12 -7.40 -13.76 -4.09
N SER A 13 -6.13 -13.43 -3.81
CA SER A 13 -5.79 -12.40 -2.83
C SER A 13 -6.37 -11.06 -3.30
N PHE A 14 -6.58 -10.10 -2.40
CA PHE A 14 -7.06 -8.78 -2.83
C PHE A 14 -6.53 -7.65 -1.97
N ILE A 15 -6.49 -6.46 -2.57
CA ILE A 15 -6.14 -5.21 -1.92
C ILE A 15 -7.40 -4.40 -1.71
N LYS A 16 -7.54 -3.82 -0.52
CA LYS A 16 -8.60 -2.91 -0.17
C LYS A 16 -8.01 -1.56 0.19
N ILE A 17 -8.37 -0.54 -0.56
CA ILE A 17 -7.96 0.84 -0.32
C ILE A 17 -9.14 1.58 0.28
N MET A 18 -8.95 2.10 1.49
CA MET A 18 -9.98 2.78 2.27
C MET A 18 -9.56 4.22 2.54
N SER A 19 -10.46 5.16 2.23
CA SER A 19 -10.31 6.57 2.58
C SER A 19 -11.27 6.95 3.70
N ARG A 20 -10.75 7.65 4.72
CA ARG A 20 -11.48 8.33 5.79
C ARG A 20 -10.97 9.78 5.87
N PRO A 21 -11.71 10.71 6.51
CA PRO A 21 -11.16 12.02 6.80
C PRO A 21 -9.78 11.90 7.46
N HIS A 22 -8.77 12.52 6.85
CA HIS A 22 -7.41 12.58 7.34
C HIS A 22 -6.64 11.25 7.44
N LYS A 23 -7.10 10.17 6.78
CA LYS A 23 -6.42 8.88 6.81
C LYS A 23 -6.76 8.03 5.58
N VAL A 24 -5.75 7.40 5.01
CA VAL A 24 -5.91 6.32 4.02
C VAL A 24 -5.34 5.04 4.62
N THR A 25 -6.09 3.95 4.50
CA THR A 25 -5.65 2.62 4.89
C THR A 25 -5.60 1.74 3.65
N ILE A 26 -4.47 1.09 3.43
CA ILE A 26 -4.31 0.06 2.41
C ILE A 26 -4.23 -1.27 3.14
N SER A 27 -5.22 -2.13 2.95
CA SER A 27 -5.28 -3.46 3.54
C SER A 27 -5.01 -4.51 2.47
N ILE A 28 -4.17 -5.49 2.75
CA ILE A 28 -3.95 -6.64 1.86
C ILE A 28 -4.42 -7.91 2.52
N TYR A 29 -5.28 -8.62 1.81
CA TYR A 29 -5.88 -9.88 2.23
C TYR A 29 -5.19 -11.00 1.45
N PRO A 30 -4.33 -11.79 2.10
CA PRO A 30 -3.78 -12.99 1.47
C PRO A 30 -4.90 -14.03 1.27
N ILE A 31 -4.82 -14.82 0.20
CA ILE A 31 -5.65 -16.03 0.10
C ILE A 31 -5.14 -17.11 1.04
N SER A 32 -6.10 -17.92 1.50
CA SER A 32 -6.17 -18.85 2.63
C SER A 32 -5.09 -19.95 2.77
N GLU A 33 -4.00 -19.93 1.99
CA GLU A 33 -2.97 -20.98 2.06
C GLU A 33 -1.55 -20.40 2.11
N ILE A 34 -1.36 -19.33 2.86
CA ILE A 34 -0.02 -19.03 3.36
C ILE A 34 0.20 -19.96 4.55
N THR A 35 1.17 -20.88 4.46
CA THR A 35 1.55 -21.72 5.61
C THR A 35 2.28 -20.86 6.64
N VAL A 36 2.27 -21.24 7.93
CA VAL A 36 2.99 -20.54 9.04
C VAL A 36 4.43 -20.15 8.65
N GLU A 37 5.09 -21.00 7.86
CA GLU A 37 6.46 -20.84 7.37
C GLU A 37 6.62 -19.82 6.22
N LEU A 38 5.56 -19.51 5.48
CA LEU A 38 5.52 -18.52 4.40
C LEU A 38 5.10 -17.10 4.87
N TYR A 39 4.53 -16.94 6.07
CA TYR A 39 3.98 -15.65 6.55
C TYR A 39 5.03 -14.55 6.79
N ALA A 40 6.23 -14.92 7.25
CA ALA A 40 7.32 -13.96 7.49
C ALA A 40 7.85 -13.32 6.19
N HIS A 41 7.60 -13.94 5.04
CA HIS A 41 8.15 -13.53 3.74
C HIS A 41 7.11 -13.48 2.61
N ALA A 42 5.83 -13.55 2.94
CA ALA A 42 4.78 -13.44 1.95
C ALA A 42 4.87 -12.07 1.25
N LYS A 43 4.75 -12.11 -0.07
CA LYS A 43 4.98 -10.96 -0.96
C LYS A 43 3.90 -10.93 -2.02
N ALA A 44 2.96 -10.00 -1.91
CA ALA A 44 2.02 -9.73 -2.98
C ALA A 44 2.75 -8.99 -4.12
N LYS A 45 2.38 -9.27 -5.37
CA LYS A 45 2.85 -8.56 -6.56
C LYS A 45 1.66 -8.07 -7.36
N ILE A 46 1.54 -6.77 -7.55
CA ILE A 46 0.49 -6.15 -8.37
C ILE A 46 0.94 -6.09 -9.84
N ALA A 47 1.32 -7.24 -10.42
CA ALA A 47 1.69 -7.28 -11.83
C ALA A 47 0.47 -6.96 -12.71
N GLY A 48 0.62 -6.11 -13.73
CA GLY A 48 -0.46 -5.80 -14.67
C GLY A 48 -1.58 -4.88 -14.15
N LYS A 49 -1.67 -4.60 -12.85
CA LYS A 49 -2.67 -3.71 -12.23
C LYS A 49 -2.07 -2.44 -11.61
N ALA A 50 -0.84 -2.10 -11.94
CA ALA A 50 -0.12 -0.97 -11.36
C ALA A 50 -0.84 0.39 -11.59
N GLU A 51 -1.35 0.62 -12.81
CA GLU A 51 -2.12 1.84 -13.13
C GLU A 51 -3.44 1.91 -12.36
N GLU A 52 -4.15 0.79 -12.26
CA GLU A 52 -5.39 0.69 -11.48
C GLU A 52 -5.13 0.98 -10.01
N TYR A 53 -4.04 0.42 -9.46
CA TYR A 53 -3.62 0.63 -8.09
C TYR A 53 -3.24 2.08 -7.82
N LEU A 54 -2.36 2.68 -8.64
CA LEU A 54 -1.97 4.09 -8.50
C LEU A 54 -3.20 5.00 -8.56
N LYS A 55 -4.10 4.78 -9.52
CA LYS A 55 -5.34 5.53 -9.63
C LYS A 55 -6.20 5.40 -8.38
N ALA A 56 -6.36 4.18 -7.84
CA ALA A 56 -7.16 3.95 -6.64
C ALA A 56 -6.55 4.58 -5.38
N VAL A 57 -5.22 4.57 -5.25
CA VAL A 57 -4.51 5.23 -4.14
C VAL A 57 -4.63 6.75 -4.25
N GLN A 58 -4.45 7.31 -5.45
CA GLN A 58 -4.63 8.74 -5.71
C GLN A 58 -6.07 9.19 -5.40
N GLU A 59 -7.08 8.46 -5.89
CA GLU A 59 -8.49 8.71 -5.58
C GLU A 59 -8.73 8.70 -4.06
N ALA A 60 -8.18 7.72 -3.33
CA ALA A 60 -8.31 7.65 -1.89
C ALA A 60 -7.63 8.83 -1.19
N ALA A 61 -6.45 9.23 -1.66
CA ALA A 61 -5.69 10.33 -1.11
C ALA A 61 -6.39 11.68 -1.31
N ASP A 62 -6.92 11.95 -2.50
CA ASP A 62 -7.70 13.18 -2.78
C ASP A 62 -8.98 13.26 -1.95
N ASN A 63 -9.61 12.10 -1.69
CA ASN A 63 -10.78 12.03 -0.82
C ASN A 63 -10.45 12.32 0.65
N ALA A 64 -9.27 11.92 1.14
CA ALA A 64 -8.84 12.15 2.51
C ALA A 64 -8.23 13.56 2.71
N TRP A 65 -7.53 14.06 1.70
CA TRP A 65 -6.83 15.34 1.68
C TRP A 65 -6.95 15.99 0.28
N PRO A 66 -7.92 16.89 0.07
CA PRO A 66 -8.09 17.56 -1.22
C PRO A 66 -6.81 18.29 -1.65
N ASN A 67 -6.46 18.18 -2.94
CA ASN A 67 -5.25 18.76 -3.54
C ASN A 67 -3.95 18.25 -2.88
N ILE A 68 -3.91 16.96 -2.50
CA ILE A 68 -2.68 16.36 -2.01
C ILE A 68 -1.60 16.40 -3.10
N LYS A 69 -0.39 16.82 -2.72
CA LYS A 69 0.74 16.91 -3.64
C LYS A 69 1.78 15.85 -3.29
N PRO A 70 2.15 14.97 -4.22
CA PRO A 70 3.27 14.06 -4.06
C PRO A 70 4.55 14.81 -3.71
N LYS A 71 5.37 14.24 -2.83
CA LYS A 71 6.63 14.85 -2.38
C LYS A 71 7.61 13.78 -1.89
N VAL A 72 8.89 13.94 -2.17
CA VAL A 72 9.97 13.09 -1.63
C VAL A 72 9.91 13.03 -0.09
N ALA A 73 10.16 11.85 0.49
CA ALA A 73 10.27 11.71 1.94
C ALA A 73 11.45 12.54 2.46
N ASP A 74 11.18 13.47 3.39
CA ASP A 74 12.16 14.41 3.94
C ASP A 74 12.28 14.34 5.46
N SER A 75 11.54 13.42 6.10
CA SER A 75 11.56 13.23 7.54
C SER A 75 10.98 11.87 7.93
N TRP A 76 11.22 11.47 9.17
CA TRP A 76 10.62 10.29 9.80
C TRP A 76 9.09 10.24 9.69
N GLY A 77 8.42 11.39 9.74
CA GLY A 77 6.96 11.46 9.61
C GLY A 77 6.45 11.23 8.18
N ALA A 78 7.35 11.28 7.19
CA ALA A 78 7.07 11.01 5.78
C ALA A 78 7.51 9.59 5.37
N ASP A 79 8.34 8.93 6.18
CA ASP A 79 8.72 7.54 5.97
C ASP A 79 7.51 6.62 6.13
N TYR A 80 7.27 5.84 5.09
CA TYR A 80 6.17 4.89 4.96
C TYR A 80 6.67 3.46 4.74
N ALA A 81 7.99 3.26 4.56
CA ALA A 81 8.57 1.99 4.11
C ALA A 81 8.30 0.86 5.10
N GLU A 82 8.30 1.18 6.40
CA GLU A 82 8.01 0.25 7.48
C GLU A 82 6.89 0.82 8.38
N MET A 83 5.89 -0.01 8.69
CA MET A 83 4.79 0.33 9.58
C MET A 83 4.61 -0.75 10.64
N TYR A 84 4.69 -0.35 11.91
CA TYR A 84 4.52 -1.25 13.04
C TYR A 84 3.05 -1.47 13.39
N ASP A 85 2.63 -2.73 13.52
CA ASP A 85 1.33 -3.13 14.04
C ASP A 85 1.44 -3.49 15.52
N THR A 86 1.01 -2.56 16.37
CA THR A 86 1.04 -2.74 17.82
C THR A 86 0.19 -3.90 18.32
N LYS A 87 -0.86 -4.29 17.60
CA LYS A 87 -1.74 -5.39 18.04
C LYS A 87 -1.01 -6.73 17.99
N ARG A 88 -0.08 -6.88 17.06
CA ARG A 88 0.55 -8.15 16.74
C ARG A 88 2.07 -8.16 16.94
N ASP A 89 2.65 -7.02 17.31
CA ASP A 89 4.08 -6.88 17.57
C ASP A 89 4.93 -7.28 16.34
N VAL A 90 4.52 -6.79 15.16
CA VAL A 90 5.18 -7.07 13.88
C VAL A 90 5.31 -5.80 13.04
N ASN A 91 6.35 -5.75 12.21
CA ASN A 91 6.53 -4.71 11.20
C ASN A 91 6.05 -5.18 9.84
N TYR A 92 5.40 -4.28 9.12
CA TYR A 92 4.97 -4.45 7.75
C TYR A 92 5.80 -3.54 6.84
N GLU A 93 6.23 -4.05 5.69
CA GLU A 93 6.94 -3.22 4.71
C GLU A 93 6.07 -2.96 3.49
N ILE A 94 5.94 -1.71 3.07
CA ILE A 94 5.32 -1.35 1.78
C ILE A 94 6.27 -0.49 0.95
N GLY A 95 6.56 -0.92 -0.28
CA GLY A 95 7.45 -0.20 -1.18
C GLY A 95 6.97 -0.24 -2.63
N GLY A 96 7.20 0.86 -3.36
CA GLY A 96 6.99 0.92 -4.81
C GLY A 96 8.28 0.58 -5.56
N LEU A 97 8.47 -0.67 -5.98
CA LEU A 97 9.61 -1.06 -6.82
C LEU A 97 9.18 -1.21 -8.28
N ARG A 98 9.38 -0.16 -9.09
CA ARG A 98 9.46 -0.21 -10.58
C ARG A 98 8.38 -1.02 -11.32
N THR A 99 7.19 -1.24 -10.75
CA THR A 99 5.98 -1.99 -11.22
C THR A 99 5.40 -2.94 -10.16
N ILE A 100 6.10 -3.14 -9.04
CA ILE A 100 5.74 -4.09 -7.99
C ILE A 100 5.57 -3.31 -6.70
N VAL A 101 4.35 -3.29 -6.17
CA VAL A 101 4.17 -3.00 -4.75
C VAL A 101 4.57 -4.26 -4.00
N GLN A 102 5.66 -4.17 -3.24
CA GLN A 102 6.07 -5.22 -2.32
C GLN A 102 5.44 -4.93 -0.97
N ILE A 103 4.79 -5.95 -0.42
CA ILE A 103 4.13 -5.94 0.88
C ILE A 103 4.69 -7.13 1.64
N CYS A 104 5.31 -6.88 2.80
CA CYS A 104 5.94 -7.92 3.64
C CYS A 104 5.31 -7.94 5.03
N GLY A 105 5.38 -9.10 5.70
CA GLY A 105 4.90 -9.30 7.07
C GLY A 105 3.39 -9.48 7.09
N TYR A 106 2.93 -10.73 7.10
CA TYR A 106 1.50 -11.01 7.22
C TYR A 106 1.21 -11.63 8.58
N PRO A 107 0.21 -11.10 9.28
CA PRO A 107 -0.24 -11.73 10.49
C PRO A 107 -1.06 -13.00 10.20
N GLU A 108 -0.83 -14.08 10.97
CA GLU A 108 -1.61 -15.32 10.87
C GLU A 108 -3.12 -15.02 10.94
N ASP A 109 -3.89 -15.52 9.98
CA ASP A 109 -5.34 -15.35 9.82
C ASP A 109 -5.86 -13.91 9.65
N ASP A 110 -5.05 -12.96 9.15
CA ASP A 110 -5.47 -11.54 9.05
C ASP A 110 -4.81 -10.78 7.88
N GLN A 111 -5.19 -9.51 7.76
CA GLN A 111 -4.75 -8.61 6.71
C GLN A 111 -3.59 -7.72 7.19
N ALA A 112 -2.63 -7.43 6.32
CA ALA A 112 -1.65 -6.37 6.59
C ALA A 112 -2.31 -5.00 6.39
N ASN A 113 -2.23 -4.10 7.38
CA ASN A 113 -2.85 -2.77 7.33
C ASN A 113 -1.79 -1.67 7.31
N TYR A 114 -1.75 -0.91 6.22
CA TYR A 114 -0.87 0.24 6.06
C TYR A 114 -1.65 1.53 6.27
N ASP A 115 -1.41 2.17 7.40
CA ASP A 115 -2.11 3.38 7.80
C ASP A 115 -1.29 4.63 7.47
N PHE A 116 -1.76 5.36 6.46
CA PHE A 116 -1.12 6.56 5.98
C PHE A 116 -1.70 7.79 6.66
N ASN A 117 -0.81 8.59 7.26
CA ASN A 117 -1.05 10.01 7.49
C ASN A 117 -0.77 10.79 6.18
N LYS A 118 -1.05 12.10 6.19
CA LYS A 118 -0.86 12.94 5.00
C LYS A 118 0.58 12.88 4.45
N ARG A 119 1.59 13.04 5.31
CA ARG A 119 3.00 13.10 4.88
C ARG A 119 3.46 11.78 4.27
N ARG A 120 3.13 10.65 4.90
CA ARG A 120 3.40 9.31 4.37
C ARG A 120 2.73 9.10 3.01
N MET A 121 1.47 9.53 2.87
CA MET A 121 0.77 9.41 1.59
C MET A 121 1.41 10.25 0.48
N GLN A 122 1.87 11.47 0.79
CA GLN A 122 2.57 12.31 -0.18
C GLN A 122 3.83 11.64 -0.71
N SER A 123 4.59 11.00 0.17
CA SER A 123 5.82 10.27 -0.21
C SER A 123 5.53 8.98 -0.93
N TYR A 124 4.52 8.23 -0.50
CA TYR A 124 4.13 7.02 -1.19
C TYR A 124 3.62 7.28 -2.61
N LEU A 125 2.78 8.31 -2.80
CA LEU A 125 2.33 8.72 -4.13
C LEU A 125 3.49 9.15 -5.03
N PHE A 126 4.49 9.84 -4.47
CA PHE A 126 5.66 10.27 -5.23
C PHE A 126 6.40 9.05 -5.79
N ASP A 127 6.70 8.07 -4.93
CA ASP A 127 7.45 6.88 -5.35
C ASP A 127 6.65 5.98 -6.29
N LEU A 128 5.32 5.89 -6.13
CA LEU A 128 4.48 5.17 -7.10
C LEU A 128 4.50 5.83 -8.49
N MET A 129 4.45 7.17 -8.54
CA MET A 129 4.52 7.91 -9.81
C MET A 129 5.90 7.81 -10.45
N GLU A 130 6.97 7.97 -9.66
CA GLU A 130 8.34 7.82 -10.14
C GLU A 130 8.60 6.40 -10.67
N ALA A 131 8.07 5.38 -9.97
CA ALA A 131 8.15 3.99 -10.42
C ALA A 131 7.43 3.74 -11.75
N ARG A 132 6.28 4.37 -11.98
CA ARG A 132 5.55 4.32 -13.26
C ARG A 132 6.37 4.98 -14.38
N ASP A 133 6.88 6.18 -14.14
CA ASP A 133 7.56 6.97 -15.18
C ASP A 133 8.86 6.28 -15.64
N LYS A 134 9.62 5.69 -14.71
CA LYS A 134 10.81 4.87 -15.02
C LYS A 134 10.51 3.60 -15.85
N VAL A 135 9.27 3.15 -15.88
CA VAL A 135 8.84 1.99 -16.69
C VAL A 135 8.45 2.44 -18.10
N ALA A 136 7.87 3.63 -18.24
CA ALA A 136 7.49 4.19 -19.54
C ALA A 136 8.70 4.60 -20.42
N GLU A 137 9.87 4.83 -19.81
CA GLU A 137 11.13 5.16 -20.51
C GLU A 137 11.89 3.95 -21.09
N LYS A 138 11.39 2.72 -20.86
CA LYS A 138 12.01 1.47 -21.35
C LYS A 138 11.22 0.83 -22.47
#